data_AF-A0A3B1AU08-F1
#
_entry.id   AF-A0A3B1AU08-F1
#
_cell.length_a   1.000
_cell.length_b   1.000
_cell.length_c   1.000
_cell.angle_alpha   90.00
_cell.angle_beta   90.00
_cell.angle_gamma   90.00
#
_symmetry.space_group_name_H-M   'P 1'
#
loop_
_entity.id
_entity.type
_entity.pdbx_description
1 polymer ?
#
loop_
_entity_poly.entity_id
_entity_poly.type
_entity_poly.pdbx_seq_one_letter_code
_entity_poly.pdbx_strand_id
1 'polypeptide(L)'
;ANPKLAPYGRAAQQVLEARGLWQTLRPRMVRGENVGQALQFVHSGNAELGFVALSQIQRPGQAVTGSHWLVPEDLYAPVVQQAVLLTDNPLAADFLHFVQGTEGRDITRSFGYQLP
;
A
#
# COMPACT_ATOMS: atom_id res chain seq x y z
N ALA A 1 0.95 9.25 2.66
CA ALA A 1 -0.41 9.24 3.24
C ALA A 1 -0.34 9.67 4.71
N ASN A 2 -1.45 10.13 5.30
CA ASN A 2 -1.49 10.56 6.71
C ASN A 2 -1.27 9.35 7.66
N PRO A 3 -0.18 9.31 8.45
CA PRO A 3 0.15 8.15 9.29
C PRO A 3 -0.84 7.87 10.41
N LYS A 4 -1.65 8.88 10.80
CA LYS A 4 -2.70 8.72 11.81
C LYS A 4 -3.92 7.96 11.28
N LEU A 5 -4.14 8.00 9.97
CA LEU A 5 -5.38 7.51 9.34
C LEU A 5 -5.13 6.33 8.38
N ALA A 6 -3.94 6.25 7.78
CA ALA A 6 -3.64 5.27 6.73
C ALA A 6 -2.48 4.33 7.14
N PRO A 7 -2.65 3.00 7.09
CA PRO A 7 -1.59 2.03 7.38
C PRO A 7 -0.31 2.27 6.56
N TYR A 8 -0.44 2.57 5.26
CA TYR A 8 0.70 2.92 4.40
C TYR A 8 1.42 4.20 4.82
N GLY A 9 0.71 5.17 5.38
CA GLY A 9 1.32 6.38 5.94
C GLY A 9 2.17 6.07 7.17
N ARG A 10 1.68 5.15 8.01
CA ARG A 10 2.40 4.69 9.21
C ARG A 10 3.67 3.92 8.84
N ALA A 11 3.58 2.99 7.87
CA ALA A 11 4.74 2.27 7.37
C ALA A 11 5.80 3.24 6.80
N ALA A 12 5.38 4.23 5.99
CA ALA A 12 6.27 5.26 5.48
C ALA A 12 6.99 6.05 6.59
N GLN A 13 6.27 6.40 7.66
CA GLN A 13 6.88 7.07 8.82
C GLN A 13 7.92 6.18 9.49
N GLN A 14 7.63 4.90 9.73
CA GLN A 14 8.55 3.94 10.35
C GLN A 14 9.85 3.82 9.56
N VAL A 15 9.77 3.74 8.22
CA VAL A 15 10.96 3.68 7.35
C VAL A 15 11.83 4.93 7.53
N LEU A 16 11.21 6.11 7.54
CA LEU A 16 11.92 7.38 7.69
C LEU A 16 12.50 7.55 9.10
N GLU A 17 11.83 7.04 10.13
CA GLU A 17 12.34 7.02 11.50
C GLU A 17 13.52 6.04 11.64
N ALA A 18 13.41 4.82 11.12
CA ALA A 18 14.48 3.82 11.11
C ALA A 18 15.74 4.30 10.38
N ARG A 19 15.59 5.22 9.41
CA ARG A 19 16.69 5.84 8.67
C ARG A 19 17.15 7.19 9.24
N GLY A 20 16.54 7.69 10.33
CA GLY A 20 16.88 8.99 10.92
C GLY A 20 16.51 10.21 10.04
N LEU A 21 15.64 10.02 9.04
CA LEU A 21 15.27 11.04 8.05
C LEU A 21 13.96 11.76 8.37
N TRP A 22 13.15 11.23 9.29
CA TRP A 22 11.80 11.74 9.57
C TRP A 22 11.76 13.24 9.88
N GLN A 23 12.59 13.71 10.82
CA GLN A 23 12.61 15.13 11.20
C GLN A 23 13.15 16.02 10.09
N THR A 24 14.24 15.59 9.43
CA THR A 24 14.92 16.33 8.36
C THR A 24 14.01 16.54 7.15
N LEU A 25 13.22 15.53 6.79
CA LEU A 25 12.35 15.59 5.63
C LEU A 25 10.97 16.19 5.93
N ARG A 26 10.56 16.27 7.20
CA ARG A 26 9.22 16.72 7.60
C ARG A 26 8.79 18.06 6.97
N PRO A 27 9.64 19.10 6.86
CA PRO A 27 9.26 20.37 6.22
C PRO A 27 9.01 20.25 4.70
N ARG A 28 9.51 19.19 4.06
CA ARG A 28 9.42 18.93 2.61
C ARG A 28 8.34 17.91 2.25
N MET A 29 7.64 17.35 3.24
CA MET A 29 6.63 16.33 3.01
C MET A 29 5.29 16.95 2.65
N VAL A 30 4.73 16.50 1.53
CA VAL A 30 3.30 16.60 1.26
C VAL A 30 2.59 15.33 1.76
N ARG A 31 1.43 15.47 2.38
CA ARG A 31 0.65 14.34 2.90
C ARG A 31 -0.66 14.24 2.14
N GLY A 32 -0.89 13.10 1.49
CA GLY A 32 -2.22 12.72 1.03
C GLY A 32 -3.05 12.11 2.17
N GLU A 33 -4.37 12.22 2.09
CA GLU A 33 -5.33 11.62 3.03
C GLU A 33 -5.25 10.08 3.03
N ASN A 34 -4.97 9.48 1.88
CA ASN A 34 -4.79 8.04 1.71
C ASN A 34 -3.64 7.73 0.74
N VAL A 35 -3.38 6.43 0.53
CA VAL A 35 -2.30 5.97 -0.36
C VAL A 35 -2.58 6.28 -1.84
N GLY A 36 -3.85 6.36 -2.24
CA GLY A 36 -4.29 6.79 -3.57
C GLY A 36 -3.84 8.21 -3.90
N GLN A 37 -4.10 9.15 -2.99
CA GLN A 37 -3.69 10.55 -3.17
C GLN A 37 -2.16 10.72 -3.13
N ALA A 38 -1.46 9.91 -2.32
CA ALA A 38 0.00 9.91 -2.32
C ALA A 38 0.57 9.51 -3.70
N LEU A 39 0.01 8.47 -4.31
CA LEU A 39 0.37 8.09 -5.68
C LEU A 39 0.02 9.19 -6.69
N GLN A 40 -1.15 9.83 -6.56
CA GLN A 40 -1.55 10.92 -7.45
C GLN A 40 -0.53 12.07 -7.43
N PHE A 41 0.00 12.45 -6.27
CA PHE A 41 1.03 13.49 -6.18
C PHE A 41 2.31 13.10 -6.91
N VAL A 42 2.75 11.84 -6.79
CA VAL A 42 3.91 11.33 -7.52
C VAL A 42 3.64 11.30 -9.03
N HIS A 43 2.50 10.75 -9.43
CA HIS A 43 2.14 10.59 -10.85
C HIS A 43 1.97 11.93 -11.58
N SER A 44 1.46 12.95 -10.88
CA SER A 44 1.31 14.31 -11.44
C SER A 44 2.60 15.13 -11.41
N GLY A 45 3.68 14.63 -10.81
CA GLY A 45 4.93 15.37 -10.61
C GLY A 45 4.88 16.43 -9.50
N ASN A 46 3.76 16.54 -8.78
CA ASN A 46 3.63 17.42 -7.61
C ASN A 46 4.49 16.97 -6.42
N ALA A 47 4.92 15.70 -6.41
CA ALA A 47 5.93 15.16 -5.52
C ALA A 47 6.94 14.35 -6.34
N GLU A 48 8.23 14.59 -6.14
CA GLU A 48 9.31 13.88 -6.85
C GLU A 48 9.39 12.39 -6.44
N LEU A 49 9.09 12.09 -5.18
CA LEU A 49 9.13 10.75 -4.59
C LEU A 49 7.94 10.57 -3.64
N GLY A 50 7.49 9.32 -3.49
CA GLY A 50 6.45 9.00 -2.53
C GLY A 50 6.42 7.52 -2.16
N PHE A 51 6.03 7.25 -0.91
CA PHE A 51 5.68 5.90 -0.48
C PHE A 51 4.25 5.57 -0.93
N VAL A 52 4.12 4.51 -1.72
CA VAL A 52 2.87 4.01 -2.31
C VAL A 52 2.74 2.50 -2.06
N ALA A 53 1.56 1.94 -2.30
CA ALA A 53 1.40 0.49 -2.28
C ALA A 53 1.92 -0.12 -3.59
N LEU A 54 2.64 -1.24 -3.50
CA LEU A 54 3.14 -1.94 -4.69
C LEU A 54 1.99 -2.31 -5.64
N SER A 55 0.85 -2.72 -5.09
CA SER A 55 -0.37 -3.05 -5.85
C SER A 55 -0.95 -1.92 -6.68
N GLN A 56 -0.56 -0.66 -6.44
CA GLN A 56 -1.00 0.45 -7.27
C GLN A 56 -0.16 0.63 -8.53
N ILE A 57 1.08 0.13 -8.53
CA ILE A 57 2.04 0.32 -9.63
C ILE A 57 2.37 -0.99 -10.33
N GLN A 58 2.26 -2.13 -9.65
CA GLN A 58 2.41 -3.46 -10.22
C GLN A 58 1.06 -3.96 -10.73
N ARG A 59 0.99 -4.23 -12.04
CA ARG A 59 -0.19 -4.80 -12.68
C ARG A 59 0.19 -6.04 -13.48
N PRO A 60 -0.62 -7.11 -13.46
CA PRO A 60 -0.35 -8.30 -14.26
C PRO A 60 -0.22 -7.96 -15.74
N GLY A 61 0.87 -8.42 -16.37
CA GLY A 61 1.13 -8.18 -17.79
C GLY A 61 1.56 -6.75 -18.15
N GLN A 62 1.85 -5.88 -17.17
CA GLN A 62 2.34 -4.53 -17.43
C GLN A 62 3.63 -4.27 -16.65
N ALA A 63 4.61 -3.68 -17.33
CA ALA A 63 5.82 -3.20 -16.67
C ALA A 63 5.49 -1.98 -15.80
N VAL A 64 6.10 -1.92 -14.61
CA VAL A 64 6.06 -0.72 -13.77
C VAL A 64 6.76 0.42 -14.52
N THR A 65 6.12 1.58 -14.59
CA THR A 65 6.70 2.78 -15.21
C THR A 65 7.50 3.60 -14.21
N GLY A 66 8.55 4.27 -14.68
CA GLY A 66 9.45 5.05 -13.83
C GLY A 66 10.41 4.17 -13.02
N SER A 67 10.80 4.64 -11.84
CA SER A 67 11.68 3.93 -10.92
C SER A 67 10.98 3.68 -9.59
N HIS A 68 11.29 2.55 -8.97
CA HIS A 68 10.78 2.22 -7.64
C HIS A 68 11.84 1.47 -6.84
N TRP A 69 11.68 1.50 -5.52
CA TRP A 69 12.49 0.74 -4.58
C TRP A 69 11.56 -0.04 -3.66
N LEU A 70 11.74 -1.37 -3.61
CA LEU A 70 11.07 -2.19 -2.62
C LEU A 70 11.74 -1.98 -1.26
N VAL A 71 10.97 -1.44 -0.33
CA VAL A 71 11.43 -1.18 1.03
C VAL A 71 11.67 -2.50 1.75
N PRO A 72 12.85 -2.74 2.34
CA PRO A 72 13.10 -3.89 3.20
C PRO A 72 12.08 -4.00 4.34
N GLU A 73 11.56 -5.21 4.56
CA GLU A 73 10.48 -5.46 5.52
C GLU A 73 10.90 -5.23 6.99
N ASP A 74 12.19 -5.22 7.30
CA ASP A 74 12.72 -4.93 8.63
C ASP A 74 12.64 -3.44 9.01
N LEU A 75 12.30 -2.56 8.05
CA LEU A 75 12.18 -1.11 8.27
C LEU A 75 10.79 -0.65 8.69
N TYR A 76 9.78 -1.52 8.67
CA TYR A 76 8.40 -1.17 9.02
C TYR A 76 7.62 -2.39 9.52
N ALA A 77 6.57 -2.15 10.30
CA ALA A 77 5.68 -3.22 10.72
C ALA A 77 4.86 -3.72 9.51
N PRO A 78 4.67 -5.04 9.34
CA PRO A 78 3.91 -5.59 8.21
C PRO A 78 2.53 -4.93 8.06
N VAL A 79 2.18 -4.56 6.82
CA VAL A 79 0.86 -3.98 6.49
C VAL A 79 -0.13 -5.11 6.25
N VAL A 80 -0.59 -5.73 7.34
CA VAL A 80 -1.57 -6.81 7.30
C VAL A 80 -2.96 -6.24 6.96
N GLN A 81 -3.61 -6.82 5.96
CA GLN A 81 -4.96 -6.44 5.52
C GLN A 81 -5.94 -7.56 5.86
N GLN A 82 -7.09 -7.18 6.39
CA GLN A 82 -8.14 -8.11 6.79
C GLN A 82 -9.47 -7.68 6.18
N ALA A 83 -10.34 -8.67 5.94
CA ALA A 83 -11.71 -8.46 5.51
C ALA A 83 -12.66 -9.05 6.55
N VAL A 84 -13.82 -8.41 6.73
CA VAL A 84 -14.88 -8.86 7.62
C VAL A 84 -16.23 -8.73 6.92
N LEU A 85 -17.14 -9.66 7.19
CA LEU A 85 -18.55 -9.48 6.85
C LEU A 85 -19.19 -8.51 7.83
N LEU A 86 -19.81 -7.46 7.31
CA LEU A 86 -20.52 -6.46 8.14
C LEU A 86 -21.90 -6.94 8.59
N THR A 87 -22.56 -7.74 7.74
CA THR A 87 -23.87 -8.33 8.01
C THR A 87 -23.91 -9.73 7.44
N ASP A 88 -24.78 -10.58 7.97
CA ASP A 88 -25.02 -11.91 7.42
C ASP A 88 -25.77 -11.81 6.08
N ASN A 89 -25.04 -12.00 4.99
CA ASN A 89 -25.55 -11.92 3.63
C ASN A 89 -24.90 -13.04 2.79
N PRO A 90 -25.68 -13.96 2.20
CA PRO A 90 -25.14 -15.09 1.44
C PRO A 90 -24.20 -14.67 0.30
N LEU A 91 -24.53 -13.62 -0.45
CA LEU A 91 -23.68 -13.13 -1.54
C LEU A 91 -22.36 -12.54 -1.04
N ALA A 92 -22.37 -11.87 0.11
CA ALA A 92 -21.14 -11.36 0.72
C ALA A 92 -20.27 -12.51 1.27
N ALA A 93 -20.89 -13.59 1.77
CA ALA A 93 -20.19 -14.79 2.20
C ALA A 93 -19.56 -15.53 1.01
N ASP A 94 -20.29 -15.70 -0.09
CA ASP A 94 -19.79 -16.29 -1.33
C ASP A 94 -18.63 -15.45 -1.91
N PHE A 95 -18.74 -14.12 -1.88
CA PHE A 95 -17.65 -13.24 -2.30
C PHE A 95 -16.41 -13.40 -1.41
N LEU A 96 -16.57 -13.49 -0.10
CA LEU A 96 -15.44 -13.70 0.80
C LEU A 96 -14.79 -15.07 0.56
N HIS A 97 -15.59 -16.11 0.29
CA HIS A 97 -15.09 -17.43 -0.09
C HIS A 97 -14.29 -17.37 -1.40
N PHE A 98 -14.79 -16.65 -2.42
CA PHE A 98 -14.08 -16.43 -3.67
C PHE A 98 -12.73 -15.74 -3.45
N VAL A 99 -12.69 -14.64 -2.69
CA VAL A 99 -11.46 -13.90 -2.38
C VAL A 99 -10.44 -14.79 -1.66
N GLN A 100 -10.90 -15.70 -0.80
CA GLN A 100 -10.05 -16.66 -0.08
C GLN A 100 -9.68 -17.90 -0.91
N GLY A 101 -10.40 -18.19 -1.97
CA GLY A 101 -10.17 -19.32 -2.86
C GLY A 101 -8.92 -19.15 -3.74
N THR A 102 -8.56 -20.20 -4.47
CA THR A 102 -7.37 -20.22 -5.32
C THR A 102 -7.33 -19.05 -6.31
N GLU A 103 -8.44 -18.79 -7.00
CA GLU A 103 -8.52 -17.71 -8.00
C GLU A 103 -8.33 -16.32 -7.35
N GLY A 104 -9.03 -16.04 -6.26
CA GLY A 104 -8.86 -14.78 -5.52
C GLY A 104 -7.43 -14.59 -5.03
N ARG A 105 -6.82 -15.63 -4.46
CA ARG A 105 -5.42 -15.63 -4.00
C ARG A 105 -4.43 -15.41 -5.15
N ASP A 106 -4.68 -15.97 -6.33
CA ASP A 106 -3.86 -15.79 -7.52
C ASP A 106 -3.92 -14.34 -8.02
N ILE A 107 -5.13 -13.77 -8.07
CA ILE A 107 -5.33 -12.36 -8.38
C ILE A 107 -4.57 -11.50 -7.36
N THR A 108 -4.75 -11.73 -6.06
CA THR A 108 -4.05 -10.97 -5.01
C THR A 108 -2.53 -11.00 -5.18
N ARG A 109 -1.92 -12.18 -5.40
CA ARG A 109 -0.47 -12.31 -5.63
C ARG A 109 0.00 -11.59 -6.89
N SER A 110 -0.80 -11.64 -7.96
CA SER A 110 -0.44 -11.02 -9.24
C SER A 110 -0.25 -9.49 -9.14
N PHE A 111 -0.91 -8.85 -8.18
CA PHE A 111 -0.75 -7.43 -7.84
C PHE A 111 0.34 -7.16 -6.78
N GLY A 112 1.14 -8.17 -6.39
CA GLY A 112 2.28 -7.98 -5.48
C GLY A 112 1.93 -8.01 -3.99
N TYR A 113 0.74 -8.49 -3.62
CA TYR A 113 0.43 -8.80 -2.23
C TYR A 113 1.03 -10.14 -1.83
N GLN A 114 1.45 -10.22 -0.57
CA GLN A 114 1.77 -11.49 0.08
C GLN A 114 0.50 -12.10 0.67
N LEU A 115 0.49 -13.43 0.79
CA LEU A 115 -0.59 -14.18 1.43
C LEU A 115 -0.04 -14.88 2.67
N PRO A 116 -0.87 -15.09 3.71
CA PRO A 116 -0.55 -15.98 4.81
C PRO A 116 -0.31 -17.42 4.33
#